data_AF-A0A7Y5PY63-F1
#
_entry.id   AF-A0A7Y5PY63-F1
#
_cell.length_a   1.000
_cell.length_b   1.000
_cell.length_c   1.000
_cell.angle_alpha   90.00
_cell.angle_beta   90.00
_cell.angle_gamma   90.00
#
_symmetry.space_group_name_H-M   'P 1'
#
loop_
_entity.id
_entity.type
_entity.pdbx_description
1 polymer ?
#
loop_
_entity_poly.entity_id
_entity_poly.type
_entity_poly.pdbx_seq_one_letter_code
_entity_poly.pdbx_strand_id
1 'polypeptide(L)'
;MADQLDWGSEAKEQPKPKRRIPVWAWFCGGGCVLALITAIVAAIAFGSFVSNMTDPDEQWKQLESVVAVQERPQGDIFGMKIPLQDMRVISIQQGTTKVDFMIAGGKAGDELRTQFLDPDAKGGFSPLGNVGRHGVEELVLSVQGRELRGVRYTTVPREGNESEPEPTVDENGQEVDPADMSVGDAVRMALRTSITALDITPEGSGRVVLMQYSHLNSLEPIPDSEVLEFLRHFDLTKQP
;
A
#
# COMPACT_ATOMS: atom_id res chain seq x y z
N MET A 1 -30.53 -89.88 12.92
CA MET A 1 -31.78 -89.17 13.25
C MET A 1 -31.48 -88.20 14.38
N ALA A 2 -31.50 -86.91 14.08
CA ALA A 2 -31.81 -85.80 14.99
C ALA A 2 -31.31 -84.54 14.30
N ASP A 3 -32.26 -83.80 13.75
CA ASP A 3 -32.13 -82.43 13.30
C ASP A 3 -31.60 -81.53 14.42
N GLN A 4 -30.69 -80.62 14.10
CA GLN A 4 -30.51 -79.41 14.91
C GLN A 4 -30.35 -78.19 14.00
N LEU A 5 -31.49 -77.84 13.40
CA LEU A 5 -32.11 -76.51 13.44
C LEU A 5 -31.15 -75.34 13.77
N ASP A 6 -30.64 -74.78 12.68
CA ASP A 6 -30.11 -73.43 12.50
C ASP A 6 -31.17 -72.38 12.89
N TRP A 7 -30.98 -71.72 14.05
CA TRP A 7 -31.81 -70.60 14.55
C TRP A 7 -30.96 -69.47 15.12
N GLY A 8 -29.80 -69.22 14.51
CA GLY A 8 -28.93 -68.11 14.85
C GLY A 8 -29.09 -66.98 13.84
N SER A 9 -30.28 -66.39 13.80
CA SER A 9 -30.62 -65.19 13.05
C SER A 9 -29.79 -63.98 13.49
N GLU A 10 -28.50 -63.97 13.19
CA GLU A 10 -27.75 -62.73 13.00
C GLU A 10 -27.99 -62.29 11.57
N ALA A 11 -29.23 -61.81 11.34
CA ALA A 11 -29.47 -60.86 10.29
C ALA A 11 -28.50 -59.69 10.55
N LYS A 12 -27.34 -59.73 9.90
CA LYS A 12 -26.54 -58.53 9.63
C LYS A 12 -27.47 -57.63 8.86
N GLU A 13 -28.25 -56.81 9.57
CA GLU A 13 -29.02 -55.72 9.01
C GLU A 13 -28.04 -54.97 8.11
N GLN A 14 -28.21 -55.14 6.79
CA GLN A 14 -27.48 -54.31 5.85
C GLN A 14 -27.81 -52.89 6.27
N PRO A 15 -26.81 -52.07 6.65
CA PRO A 15 -27.07 -50.75 7.18
C PRO A 15 -27.89 -50.01 6.14
N LYS A 16 -29.15 -49.70 6.48
CA LYS A 16 -30.08 -49.01 5.58
C LYS A 16 -29.33 -47.79 5.05
N PRO A 17 -29.24 -47.57 3.72
CA PRO A 17 -28.49 -46.45 3.18
C PRO A 17 -29.05 -45.18 3.81
N LYS A 18 -28.24 -44.56 4.69
CA LYS A 18 -28.62 -43.31 5.35
C LYS A 18 -29.02 -42.36 4.22
N ARG A 19 -30.26 -41.87 4.25
CA ARG A 19 -30.80 -40.95 3.24
C ARG A 19 -29.84 -39.77 3.12
N ARG A 20 -28.94 -39.83 2.14
CA ARG A 20 -28.02 -38.75 1.83
C ARG A 20 -28.86 -37.69 1.16
N ILE A 21 -29.05 -36.57 1.86
CA ILE A 21 -29.62 -35.37 1.28
C ILE A 21 -28.75 -35.06 0.05
N PRO A 22 -29.35 -34.92 -1.14
CA PRO A 22 -28.56 -34.79 -2.34
C PRO A 22 -27.77 -33.47 -2.28
N VAL A 23 -26.49 -33.54 -2.64
CA VAL A 23 -25.51 -32.43 -2.48
C VAL A 23 -25.99 -31.13 -3.14
N TRP A 24 -26.79 -31.21 -4.22
CA TRP A 24 -27.39 -30.04 -4.89
C TRP A 24 -28.36 -29.24 -4.00
N ALA A 25 -29.07 -29.89 -3.08
CA ALA A 25 -29.97 -29.20 -2.14
C ALA A 25 -29.18 -28.38 -1.12
N TRP A 26 -27.95 -28.80 -0.80
CA TRP A 26 -27.02 -28.03 0.02
C TRP A 26 -26.47 -26.81 -0.73
N PHE A 27 -26.21 -26.92 -2.03
CA PHE A 27 -25.72 -25.81 -2.85
C PHE A 27 -26.81 -24.80 -3.25
N CYS A 28 -28.03 -25.24 -3.54
CA CYS A 28 -29.07 -24.36 -4.07
C CYS A 28 -29.82 -23.55 -2.99
N GLY A 29 -29.96 -24.10 -1.78
CA GLY A 29 -30.63 -23.42 -0.66
C GLY A 29 -29.65 -22.92 0.40
N GLY A 30 -28.84 -23.82 0.95
CA GLY A 30 -27.84 -23.48 1.97
C GLY A 30 -26.69 -22.65 1.42
N GLY A 31 -26.22 -22.97 0.21
CA GLY A 31 -25.08 -22.29 -0.43
C GLY A 31 -25.34 -20.83 -0.74
N CYS A 32 -26.50 -20.47 -1.29
CA CYS A 32 -26.84 -19.08 -1.59
C CYS A 32 -26.96 -18.24 -0.31
N VAL A 33 -27.61 -18.78 0.73
CA VAL A 33 -27.73 -18.09 2.03
C VAL A 33 -26.35 -17.93 2.68
N LEU A 34 -25.51 -18.98 2.65
CA LEU A 34 -24.14 -18.90 3.18
C LEU A 34 -23.29 -17.88 2.42
N ALA A 35 -23.33 -17.89 1.08
CA ALA A 35 -22.61 -16.94 0.25
C ALA A 35 -23.04 -15.50 0.52
N LEU A 36 -24.34 -15.25 0.69
CA LEU A 36 -24.87 -13.93 1.02
C LEU A 36 -24.43 -13.48 2.43
N ILE A 37 -24.49 -14.37 3.41
CA ILE A 37 -23.98 -14.07 4.77
C ILE A 37 -22.48 -13.78 4.73
N THR A 38 -21.69 -14.60 4.03
CA THR A 38 -20.25 -14.36 3.87
C THR A 38 -19.97 -13.04 3.18
N ALA A 39 -20.73 -12.67 2.13
CA ALA A 39 -20.59 -11.39 1.45
C ALA A 39 -20.91 -10.21 2.38
N ILE A 40 -21.96 -10.30 3.20
CA ILE A 40 -22.31 -9.25 4.18
C ILE A 40 -21.21 -9.12 5.24
N VAL A 41 -20.74 -10.24 5.81
CA VAL A 41 -19.66 -10.23 6.80
C VAL A 41 -18.39 -9.63 6.21
N ALA A 42 -18.04 -10.01 4.98
CA ALA A 42 -16.90 -9.45 4.26
C ALA A 42 -17.07 -7.94 4.01
N ALA A 43 -18.26 -7.49 3.62
CA ALA A 43 -18.54 -6.07 3.40
C ALA A 43 -18.46 -5.25 4.70
N ILE A 44 -18.96 -5.77 5.82
CA ILE A 44 -18.85 -5.11 7.13
C ILE A 44 -17.38 -5.05 7.60
N ALA A 45 -16.65 -6.17 7.48
CA ALA A 45 -15.24 -6.22 7.84
C ALA A 45 -14.40 -5.26 6.98
N PHE A 46 -14.67 -5.20 5.68
CA PHE A 46 -14.01 -4.26 4.77
C PHE A 46 -14.39 -2.81 5.07
N GLY A 47 -15.67 -2.53 5.38
CA GLY A 47 -16.13 -1.20 5.76
C GLY A 47 -15.47 -0.69 7.04
N SER A 48 -15.34 -1.55 8.07
CA SER A 48 -14.62 -1.19 9.30
C SER A 48 -13.12 -1.02 9.08
N PHE A 49 -12.52 -1.79 8.18
CA PHE A 49 -11.12 -1.63 7.82
C PHE A 49 -10.90 -0.28 7.12
N VAL A 50 -11.74 0.07 6.14
CA VAL A 50 -11.68 1.37 5.45
C VAL A 50 -11.91 2.53 6.41
N SER A 51 -12.90 2.45 7.31
CA SER A 51 -13.15 3.54 8.27
C SER A 51 -11.96 3.83 9.17
N ASN A 52 -11.27 2.78 9.63
CA ASN A 52 -10.07 2.93 10.47
C ASN A 52 -8.86 3.47 9.70
N MET A 53 -8.86 3.37 8.37
CA MET A 53 -7.81 3.97 7.52
C MET A 53 -8.06 5.44 7.24
N THR A 54 -9.32 5.85 7.21
CA THR A 54 -9.75 7.20 6.82
C THR A 54 -10.09 8.10 8.01
N ASP A 55 -10.06 7.61 9.25
CA ASP A 55 -10.27 8.46 10.43
C ASP A 55 -9.08 9.41 10.61
N PRO A 56 -9.25 10.72 10.35
CA PRO A 56 -8.13 11.64 10.35
C PRO A 56 -7.54 11.86 11.74
N ASP A 57 -8.37 11.86 12.79
CA ASP A 57 -7.91 12.11 14.16
C ASP A 57 -7.09 10.92 14.67
N GLU A 58 -7.47 9.70 14.30
CA GLU A 58 -6.66 8.52 14.60
C GLU A 58 -5.31 8.58 13.87
N GLN A 59 -5.29 8.90 12.57
CA GLN A 59 -4.03 8.96 11.83
C GLN A 59 -3.09 10.06 12.33
N TRP A 60 -3.62 11.24 12.66
CA TRP A 60 -2.83 12.32 13.26
C TRP A 60 -2.23 11.89 14.59
N LYS A 61 -3.03 11.29 15.47
CA LYS A 61 -2.56 10.78 16.76
C LYS A 61 -1.45 9.72 16.60
N GLN A 62 -1.56 8.87 15.57
CA GLN A 62 -0.53 7.86 15.28
C GLN A 62 0.75 8.49 14.74
N LEU A 63 0.65 9.50 13.85
CA LEU A 63 1.80 10.23 13.33
C LEU A 63 2.50 11.04 14.43
N GLU A 64 1.73 11.73 15.27
CA GLU A 64 2.20 12.49 16.43
C GLU A 64 2.95 11.60 17.44
N SER A 65 2.68 10.29 17.47
CA SER A 65 3.39 9.33 18.34
C SER A 65 4.81 8.98 17.86
N VAL A 66 5.19 9.37 16.64
CA VAL A 66 6.50 9.06 16.04
C VAL A 66 7.25 10.30 15.53
N VAL A 67 6.54 11.37 15.20
CA VAL A 67 7.11 12.66 14.78
C VAL A 67 6.34 13.77 15.49
N ALA A 68 7.05 14.68 16.16
CA ALA A 68 6.40 15.81 16.81
C ALA A 68 5.81 16.76 15.75
N VAL A 69 4.50 16.96 15.77
CA VAL A 69 3.79 17.86 14.84
C VAL A 69 3.65 19.24 15.48
N GLN A 70 4.14 20.28 14.82
CA GLN A 70 3.96 21.67 15.24
C GLN A 70 2.63 22.24 14.75
N GLU A 71 2.34 22.01 13.47
CA GLU A 71 1.13 22.46 12.80
C GLU A 71 0.74 21.39 11.78
N ARG A 72 -0.53 20.97 11.76
CA ARG A 72 -1.00 19.97 10.80
C ARG A 72 -0.99 20.58 9.39
N PRO A 73 -0.21 20.06 8.42
CA PRO A 73 -0.33 20.48 7.03
C PRO A 73 -1.76 20.22 6.52
N GLN A 74 -2.16 20.97 5.50
CA GLN A 74 -3.46 20.79 4.87
C GLN A 74 -3.56 19.42 4.16
N GLY A 75 -4.75 19.05 3.72
CA GLY A 75 -4.98 17.84 2.94
C GLY A 75 -5.56 16.67 3.71
N ASP A 76 -5.90 15.64 2.96
CA ASP A 76 -6.55 14.45 3.49
C ASP A 76 -5.49 13.47 4.01
N ILE A 77 -5.66 13.01 5.25
CA ILE A 77 -4.76 12.05 5.88
C ILE A 77 -5.38 10.66 5.85
N PHE A 78 -4.58 9.67 5.48
CA PHE A 78 -4.94 8.26 5.41
C PHE A 78 -3.86 7.44 6.08
N GLY A 79 -4.19 6.28 6.64
CA GLY A 79 -3.16 5.41 7.17
C GLY A 79 -3.49 3.94 7.02
N MET A 80 -2.46 3.16 6.77
CA MET A 80 -2.55 1.72 6.58
C MET A 80 -1.46 1.04 7.40
N LYS A 81 -1.88 0.08 8.23
CA LYS A 81 -0.95 -0.89 8.81
C LYS A 81 -0.81 -2.05 7.83
N ILE A 82 0.41 -2.36 7.41
CA ILE A 82 0.63 -3.49 6.51
C ILE A 82 0.54 -4.78 7.35
N PRO A 83 -0.42 -5.69 7.08
CA PRO A 83 -0.52 -6.92 7.82
C PRO A 83 0.78 -7.73 7.73
N LEU A 84 1.18 -8.39 8.82
CA LEU A 84 2.38 -9.23 8.91
C LEU A 84 3.73 -8.49 8.83
N GLN A 85 3.74 -7.20 8.52
CA GLN A 85 4.91 -6.32 8.60
C GLN A 85 4.72 -5.39 9.80
N ASP A 86 5.74 -5.17 10.62
CA ASP A 86 5.70 -4.14 11.66
C ASP A 86 5.92 -2.75 11.04
N MET A 87 5.08 -2.45 10.04
CA MET A 87 5.16 -1.28 9.19
C MET A 87 3.80 -0.60 9.11
N ARG A 88 3.81 0.71 9.25
CA ARG A 88 2.66 1.58 9.04
C ARG A 88 3.02 2.63 8.00
N VAL A 89 2.09 2.91 7.11
CA VAL A 89 2.17 4.02 6.15
C VAL A 89 1.08 5.01 6.52
N ILE A 90 1.44 6.28 6.71
CA ILE A 90 0.50 7.39 6.89
C ILE A 90 0.71 8.36 5.73
N SER A 91 -0.32 8.61 4.95
CA SER A 91 -0.30 9.44 3.75
C SER A 91 -1.02 10.75 3.99
N ILE A 92 -0.47 11.87 3.53
CA ILE A 92 -1.13 13.17 3.46
C ILE A 92 -1.20 13.57 1.99
N GLN A 93 -2.40 13.83 1.47
CA GLN A 93 -2.61 14.18 0.07
C GLN A 93 -3.19 15.60 -0.08
N GLN A 94 -2.55 16.41 -0.91
CA GLN A 94 -2.95 17.76 -1.30
C GLN A 94 -2.94 17.87 -2.82
N GLY A 95 -4.09 17.65 -3.47
CA GLY A 95 -4.16 17.64 -4.94
C GLY A 95 -3.28 16.55 -5.56
N THR A 96 -2.28 16.96 -6.33
CA THR A 96 -1.28 16.06 -6.95
C THR A 96 -0.08 15.78 -6.04
N THR A 97 0.05 16.46 -4.91
CA THR A 97 1.13 16.20 -3.95
C THR A 97 0.67 15.14 -2.95
N LYS A 98 1.52 14.13 -2.72
CA LYS A 98 1.31 13.08 -1.72
C LYS A 98 2.56 12.92 -0.87
N VAL A 99 2.40 12.95 0.45
CA VAL A 99 3.49 12.68 1.40
C VAL A 99 3.20 11.43 2.21
N ASP A 100 4.05 10.42 2.08
CA ASP A 100 3.94 9.15 2.79
C ASP A 100 4.97 9.06 3.93
N PHE A 101 4.50 8.78 5.15
CA PHE A 101 5.31 8.46 6.31
C PHE A 101 5.31 6.95 6.53
N MET A 102 6.44 6.31 6.24
CA MET A 102 6.66 4.88 6.46
C MET A 102 7.38 4.68 7.78
N ILE A 103 6.72 4.00 8.71
CA ILE A 103 7.14 3.85 10.10
C ILE A 103 7.36 2.36 10.36
N ALA A 104 8.57 1.96 10.76
CA ALA A 104 8.88 0.56 11.04
C ALA A 104 9.90 0.40 12.18
N GLY A 105 9.75 -0.68 12.96
CA GLY A 105 10.65 -1.04 14.05
C GLY A 105 11.63 -2.17 13.68
N GLY A 106 12.76 -2.24 14.39
CA GLY A 106 13.72 -3.34 14.31
C GLY A 106 14.17 -3.65 12.86
N LYS A 107 14.19 -4.94 12.51
CA LYS A 107 14.63 -5.41 11.18
C LYS A 107 13.84 -4.80 10.02
N ALA A 108 12.54 -4.58 10.21
CA ALA A 108 11.70 -3.98 9.18
C ALA A 108 12.11 -2.53 8.88
N GLY A 109 12.60 -1.79 9.89
CA GLY A 109 13.15 -0.44 9.69
C GLY A 109 14.44 -0.43 8.88
N ASP A 110 15.33 -1.40 9.10
CA ASP A 110 16.58 -1.53 8.33
C ASP A 110 16.31 -1.93 6.87
N GLU A 111 15.37 -2.85 6.67
CA GLU A 111 14.88 -3.24 5.34
C GLU A 111 14.25 -2.05 4.62
N LEU A 112 13.47 -1.22 5.33
CA LEU A 112 12.85 -0.01 4.80
C LEU A 112 13.91 0.99 4.32
N ARG A 113 14.95 1.28 5.12
CA ARG A 113 16.07 2.15 4.70
C ARG A 113 16.78 1.61 3.47
N THR A 114 17.10 0.33 3.48
CA THR A 114 17.79 -0.32 2.35
C THR A 114 16.93 -0.27 1.08
N GLN A 115 15.61 -0.47 1.20
CA GLN A 115 14.73 -0.46 0.05
C GLN A 115 14.55 0.92 -0.57
N PHE A 116 14.43 1.96 0.27
CA PHE A 116 13.99 3.28 -0.18
C PHE A 116 15.11 4.33 -0.24
N LEU A 117 16.19 4.17 0.51
CA LEU A 117 17.29 5.13 0.58
C LEU A 117 18.58 4.64 -0.07
N ASP A 118 18.70 3.35 -0.38
CA ASP A 118 19.83 2.85 -1.16
C ASP A 118 19.68 3.32 -2.62
N PRO A 119 20.64 4.08 -3.18
CA PRO A 119 20.57 4.51 -4.58
C PRO A 119 20.65 3.33 -5.56
N ASP A 120 21.23 2.20 -5.15
CA ASP A 120 21.41 1.01 -5.97
C ASP A 120 20.26 0.00 -5.84
N ALA A 121 19.25 0.29 -5.00
CA ALA A 121 18.11 -0.60 -4.80
C ALA A 121 17.28 -0.74 -6.09
N LYS A 122 17.22 -1.98 -6.60
CA LYS A 122 16.50 -2.34 -7.83
C LYS A 122 15.00 -2.61 -7.64
N GLY A 123 14.49 -2.48 -6.43
CA GLY A 123 13.10 -2.82 -6.08
C GLY A 123 12.17 -1.62 -6.10
N GLY A 124 11.04 -1.76 -6.80
CA GLY A 124 9.88 -0.87 -6.62
C GLY A 124 8.94 -1.46 -5.57
N PHE A 125 8.49 -0.65 -4.60
CA PHE A 125 7.44 -1.04 -3.66
C PHE A 125 6.06 -0.81 -4.30
N SER A 126 5.74 -1.57 -5.35
CA SER A 126 4.41 -1.46 -5.94
C SER A 126 3.76 -2.83 -6.11
N PRO A 127 2.64 -3.11 -5.42
CA PRO A 127 1.80 -4.26 -5.76
C PRO A 127 1.22 -4.15 -7.19
N LEU A 128 1.36 -2.99 -7.85
CA LEU A 128 0.87 -2.70 -9.20
C LEU A 128 1.90 -3.00 -10.31
N GLY A 129 3.05 -3.60 -9.98
CA GLY A 129 4.03 -4.08 -10.97
C GLY A 129 5.43 -3.48 -10.81
N ASN A 130 6.34 -3.87 -11.72
CA ASN A 130 7.71 -3.35 -11.76
C ASN A 130 7.71 -1.87 -12.18
N VAL A 131 7.54 -0.96 -11.24
CA VAL A 131 7.85 0.46 -11.45
C VAL A 131 9.30 0.66 -11.06
N GLY A 132 10.15 1.00 -12.04
CA GLY A 132 11.58 1.22 -11.81
C GLY A 132 11.83 2.54 -11.09
N ARG A 133 12.98 2.66 -10.43
CA ARG A 133 13.52 3.95 -9.97
C ARG A 133 14.48 4.47 -11.05
N HIS A 134 14.29 5.71 -11.48
CA HIS A 134 15.05 6.35 -12.54
C HIS A 134 15.64 7.67 -12.05
N GLY A 135 16.80 8.06 -12.59
CA GLY A 135 17.47 9.31 -12.23
C GLY A 135 17.75 9.42 -10.73
N VAL A 136 18.20 8.32 -10.11
CA VAL A 136 18.41 8.28 -8.66
C VAL A 136 19.60 9.17 -8.28
N GLU A 137 19.34 10.14 -7.41
CA GLU A 137 20.29 11.12 -6.90
C GLU A 137 20.30 11.04 -5.37
N GLU A 138 21.49 10.96 -4.76
CA GLU A 138 21.63 11.09 -3.31
C GLU A 138 21.40 12.55 -2.88
N LEU A 139 20.68 12.74 -1.79
CA LEU A 139 20.30 14.05 -1.29
C LEU A 139 20.66 14.20 0.19
N VAL A 140 21.16 15.38 0.57
CA VAL A 140 21.34 15.78 1.97
C VAL A 140 20.67 17.12 2.18
N LEU A 141 19.67 17.18 3.07
CA LEU A 141 18.95 18.41 3.41
C LEU A 141 19.27 18.85 4.84
N SER A 142 19.54 20.14 5.02
CA SER A 142 19.70 20.73 6.36
C SER A 142 18.35 21.25 6.88
N VAL A 143 17.81 20.62 7.92
CA VAL A 143 16.49 20.92 8.49
C VAL A 143 16.60 21.06 9.99
N GLN A 144 16.24 22.25 10.52
CA GLN A 144 16.23 22.52 11.97
C GLN A 144 17.56 22.18 12.67
N GLY A 145 18.69 22.37 11.97
CA GLY A 145 20.03 22.08 12.50
C GLY A 145 20.46 20.61 12.38
N ARG A 146 19.66 19.75 11.73
CA ARG A 146 20.00 18.34 11.44
C ARG A 146 20.24 18.15 9.94
N GLU A 147 21.18 17.27 9.59
CA GLU A 147 21.35 16.80 8.21
C GLU A 147 20.51 15.54 7.99
N LEU A 148 19.51 15.64 7.13
CA LEU A 148 18.67 14.53 6.72
C LEU A 148 19.23 13.94 5.44
N ARG A 149 19.44 12.62 5.42
CA ARG A 149 19.89 11.89 4.24
C ARG A 149 18.71 11.32 3.50
N GLY A 150 18.81 11.29 2.18
CA GLY A 150 17.77 10.78 1.33
C GLY A 150 18.20 10.55 -0.10
N VAL A 151 17.20 10.28 -0.93
CA VAL A 151 17.35 10.07 -2.36
C VAL A 151 16.19 10.70 -3.10
N ARG A 152 16.47 11.29 -4.25
CA ARG A 152 15.47 11.74 -5.23
C ARG A 152 15.48 10.79 -6.41
N TYR A 153 14.32 10.47 -6.95
CA TYR A 153 14.19 9.67 -8.16
C TYR A 153 12.81 9.86 -8.78
N THR A 154 12.68 9.52 -10.05
CA THR A 154 11.39 9.38 -10.70
C THR A 154 11.02 7.91 -10.81
N THR A 155 9.73 7.62 -10.89
CA THR A 155 9.24 6.29 -11.22
C THR A 155 8.39 6.36 -12.47
N VAL A 156 8.68 5.46 -13.41
CA VAL A 156 7.90 5.25 -14.62
C VAL A 156 7.57 3.77 -14.72
N PRO A 157 6.38 3.40 -15.22
CA PRO A 157 6.05 2.01 -15.51
C PRO A 157 7.14 1.39 -16.38
N ARG A 158 7.74 0.27 -15.95
CA ARG A 158 8.74 -0.40 -16.77
C ARG A 158 8.02 -1.05 -17.94
N GLU A 159 8.24 -0.53 -19.14
CA GLU A 159 7.82 -1.21 -20.34
C GLU A 159 8.63 -2.49 -20.51
N GLY A 160 7.97 -3.59 -20.83
CA GLY A 160 8.65 -4.85 -21.11
C GLY A 160 9.44 -4.71 -22.41
N ASN A 161 10.72 -4.36 -22.34
CA ASN A 161 11.62 -4.21 -23.50
C ASN A 161 11.20 -3.20 -24.59
N GLU A 162 10.12 -2.44 -24.40
CA GLU A 162 9.72 -1.40 -25.35
C GLU A 162 10.45 -0.08 -25.05
N SER A 163 10.80 0.62 -26.14
CA SER A 163 11.55 1.86 -26.15
C SER A 163 10.79 2.96 -25.40
N GLU A 164 11.52 3.87 -24.73
CA GLU A 164 10.96 5.05 -24.05
C GLU A 164 9.78 5.66 -24.83
N PRO A 165 8.59 5.80 -24.22
CA PRO A 165 7.44 6.33 -24.92
C PRO A 165 7.73 7.80 -25.26
N GLU A 166 7.84 8.09 -26.56
CA GLU A 166 7.86 9.45 -27.06
C GLU A 166 6.60 10.19 -26.56
N PRO A 167 6.68 11.52 -26.34
CA PRO A 167 5.49 12.31 -26.03
C PRO A 167 4.39 11.97 -27.03
N THR A 168 3.18 11.65 -26.54
CA THR A 168 2.04 11.32 -27.38
C THR A 168 1.60 12.57 -28.14
N VAL A 169 2.22 12.78 -29.29
CA VAL A 169 1.77 13.67 -30.33
C VAL A 169 0.98 12.85 -31.34
N ASP A 170 -0.15 13.40 -31.79
CA ASP A 170 -0.94 12.78 -32.85
C ASP A 170 -0.16 12.76 -34.18
N GLU A 171 -0.76 12.20 -35.24
CA GLU A 171 -0.15 12.17 -36.59
C GLU A 171 0.18 13.58 -37.13
N ASN A 172 -0.34 14.65 -36.51
CA ASN A 172 -0.13 16.05 -36.87
C ASN A 172 0.86 16.79 -35.96
N GLY A 173 1.46 16.12 -34.97
CA GLY A 173 2.35 16.77 -34.01
C GLY A 173 1.63 17.61 -32.94
N GLN A 174 0.33 17.42 -32.74
CA GLN A 174 -0.44 18.07 -31.68
C GLN A 174 -0.52 17.19 -30.44
N GLU A 175 -0.45 17.83 -29.27
CA GLU A 175 -0.61 17.16 -27.97
C GLU A 175 -2.01 16.53 -27.90
N VAL A 176 -2.07 15.22 -27.65
CA VAL A 176 -3.33 14.46 -27.64
C VAL A 176 -4.22 14.96 -26.49
N ASP A 177 -5.50 15.25 -26.79
CA ASP A 177 -6.48 15.62 -25.77
C ASP A 177 -6.60 14.48 -24.74
N PRO A 178 -6.51 14.77 -23.42
CA PRO A 178 -6.67 13.76 -22.37
C PRO A 178 -7.96 12.92 -22.50
N ALA A 179 -9.00 13.45 -23.15
CA ALA A 179 -10.26 12.73 -23.40
C ALA A 179 -10.10 11.56 -24.39
N ASP A 180 -9.09 11.59 -25.26
CA ASP A 180 -8.83 10.59 -26.29
C ASP A 180 -7.74 9.58 -25.90
N MET A 181 -7.16 9.70 -24.69
CA MET A 181 -6.19 8.73 -24.19
C MET A 181 -6.78 7.35 -23.99
N SER A 182 -6.01 6.33 -24.35
CA SER A 182 -6.34 4.95 -23.97
C SER A 182 -6.30 4.82 -22.43
N VAL A 183 -7.11 3.90 -21.88
CA VAL A 183 -7.07 3.59 -20.44
C VAL A 183 -5.67 3.16 -20.00
N GLY A 184 -4.93 2.47 -20.88
CA GLY A 184 -3.55 2.07 -20.61
C GLY A 184 -2.61 3.26 -20.45
N ASP A 185 -2.72 4.25 -21.33
CA ASP A 185 -1.88 5.46 -21.28
C ASP A 185 -2.26 6.36 -20.11
N ALA A 186 -3.56 6.48 -19.80
CA ALA A 186 -4.03 7.18 -18.61
C ALA A 186 -3.47 6.54 -17.33
N VAL A 187 -3.47 5.20 -17.23
CA VAL A 187 -2.86 4.48 -16.11
C VAL A 187 -1.34 4.69 -16.07
N ARG A 188 -0.66 4.67 -17.22
CA ARG A 188 0.78 4.91 -17.29
C ARG A 188 1.14 6.32 -16.83
N MET A 189 0.41 7.33 -17.29
CA MET A 189 0.56 8.70 -16.83
C MET A 189 0.29 8.82 -15.33
N ALA A 190 -0.74 8.12 -14.83
CA ALA A 190 -1.08 8.12 -13.41
C ALA A 190 0.03 7.54 -12.51
N LEU A 191 0.89 6.69 -13.07
CA LEU A 191 2.00 6.05 -12.38
C LEU A 191 3.31 6.82 -12.49
N ARG A 192 3.38 7.89 -13.30
CA ARG A 192 4.54 8.78 -13.37
C ARG A 192 4.60 9.58 -12.08
N THR A 193 5.66 9.39 -11.31
CA THR A 193 5.83 10.14 -10.07
C THR A 193 7.27 10.59 -9.89
N SER A 194 7.43 11.81 -9.40
CA SER A 194 8.69 12.34 -8.90
C SER A 194 8.68 12.19 -7.38
N ILE A 195 9.73 11.62 -6.81
CA ILE A 195 9.78 11.24 -5.40
C ILE A 195 11.07 11.77 -4.76
N THR A 196 10.94 12.38 -3.59
CA THR A 196 12.05 12.65 -2.65
C THR A 196 11.82 11.85 -1.38
N ALA A 197 12.67 10.86 -1.12
CA ALA A 197 12.62 10.03 0.07
C ALA A 197 13.69 10.48 1.07
N LEU A 198 13.32 10.74 2.33
CA LEU A 198 14.21 11.19 3.39
C LEU A 198 14.10 10.30 4.63
N ASP A 199 15.23 10.03 5.28
CA ASP A 199 15.24 9.54 6.66
C ASP A 199 14.98 10.71 7.61
N ILE A 200 13.79 10.74 8.21
CA ILE A 200 13.40 11.76 9.21
C ILE A 200 13.39 11.19 10.63
N THR A 201 13.98 10.01 10.84
CA THR A 201 14.00 9.32 12.14
C THR A 201 14.49 10.27 13.24
N PRO A 202 13.71 10.49 14.32
CA PRO A 202 14.17 11.26 15.47
C PRO A 202 15.39 10.59 16.11
N GLU A 203 16.36 11.39 16.57
CA GLU A 203 17.56 10.86 17.22
C GLU A 203 17.19 10.01 18.43
N GLY A 204 17.74 8.81 18.54
CA GLY A 204 17.45 7.87 19.63
C GLY A 204 16.10 7.15 19.52
N SER A 205 15.33 7.35 18.45
CA SER A 205 14.09 6.60 18.22
C SER A 205 14.37 5.11 18.04
N GLY A 206 13.56 4.26 18.67
CA GLY A 206 13.56 2.81 18.45
C GLY A 206 12.88 2.38 17.13
N ARG A 207 12.37 3.35 16.36
CA ARG A 207 11.67 3.14 15.08
C ARG A 207 12.28 4.02 14.00
N VAL A 208 12.34 3.49 12.79
CA VAL A 208 12.66 4.22 11.57
C VAL A 208 11.43 4.94 11.09
N VAL A 209 11.59 6.19 10.68
CA VAL A 209 10.56 6.98 10.00
C VAL A 209 11.14 7.51 8.69
N LEU A 210 10.65 6.99 7.57
CA LEU A 210 10.96 7.52 6.25
C LEU A 210 9.81 8.38 5.76
N MET A 211 10.14 9.54 5.20
CA MET A 211 9.17 10.41 4.53
C MET A 211 9.41 10.33 3.02
N GLN A 212 8.35 10.08 2.24
CA GLN A 212 8.35 10.19 0.79
C GLN A 212 7.47 11.35 0.36
N TYR A 213 8.09 12.40 -0.16
CA TYR A 213 7.39 13.51 -0.80
C TYR A 213 7.26 13.21 -2.28
N SER A 214 6.03 13.17 -2.81
CA SER A 214 5.76 12.76 -4.19
C SER A 214 4.87 13.74 -4.93
N HIS A 215 5.21 14.04 -6.18
CA HIS A 215 4.29 14.65 -7.14
C HIS A 215 3.71 13.56 -8.04
N LEU A 216 2.40 13.37 -7.94
CA LEU A 216 1.64 12.46 -8.79
C LEU A 216 1.50 13.05 -10.19
N ASN A 217 1.59 12.19 -11.20
CA ASN A 217 1.47 12.52 -12.62
C ASN A 217 2.55 13.51 -13.12
N SER A 218 3.68 13.59 -12.42
CA SER A 218 4.79 14.49 -12.76
C SER A 218 6.11 13.74 -12.74
N LEU A 219 7.01 14.13 -13.64
CA LEU A 219 8.42 13.72 -13.65
C LEU A 219 9.35 14.89 -13.32
N GLU A 220 8.79 16.07 -13.06
CA GLU A 220 9.58 17.24 -12.69
C GLU A 220 10.25 17.01 -11.32
N PRO A 221 11.56 17.27 -11.19
CA PRO A 221 12.24 17.16 -9.90
C PRO A 221 11.59 18.07 -8.86
N ILE A 222 11.22 17.50 -7.70
CA ILE A 222 10.68 18.27 -6.59
C ILE A 222 11.78 19.17 -6.01
N PRO A 223 11.62 20.50 -5.98
CA PRO A 223 12.64 21.40 -5.46
C PRO A 223 12.81 21.25 -3.95
N ASP A 224 14.06 21.36 -3.47
CA ASP A 224 14.38 21.24 -2.04
C ASP A 224 13.56 22.21 -1.18
N SER A 225 13.32 23.43 -1.66
CA SER A 225 12.55 24.45 -0.93
C SER A 225 11.13 24.01 -0.59
N GLU A 226 10.48 23.25 -1.47
CA GLU A 226 9.12 22.74 -1.26
C GLU A 226 9.12 21.64 -0.18
N VAL A 227 10.08 20.72 -0.24
CA VAL A 227 10.27 19.68 0.79
C VAL A 227 10.59 20.31 2.15
N LEU A 228 11.48 21.31 2.16
CA LEU A 228 11.84 22.06 3.35
C LEU A 228 10.65 22.85 3.93
N GLU A 229 9.81 23.43 3.09
CA GLU A 229 8.59 24.13 3.52
C GLU A 229 7.63 23.16 4.21
N PHE A 230 7.39 21.99 3.61
CA PHE A 230 6.56 20.96 4.22
C PHE A 230 7.12 20.46 5.56
N LEU A 231 8.44 20.25 5.65
CA LEU A 231 9.08 19.78 6.88
C LEU A 231 8.98 20.78 8.05
N ARG A 232 8.65 22.06 7.81
CA ARG A 232 8.43 23.05 8.88
C ARG A 232 7.22 22.72 9.77
N HIS A 233 6.29 21.91 9.28
CA HIS A 233 5.14 21.45 10.05
C HIS A 233 5.49 20.50 11.20
N PHE A 234 6.71 19.98 11.22
CA PHE A 234 7.18 18.98 12.19
C PHE A 234 8.37 19.51 12.98
N ASP A 235 8.53 19.11 14.24
CA ASP A 235 9.72 19.35 15.05
C ASP A 235 10.58 18.09 15.03
N LEU A 236 11.60 18.07 14.17
CA LEU A 236 12.48 16.92 14.00
C LEU A 236 13.55 16.85 15.10
N THR A 237 13.63 17.84 15.99
CA THR A 237 14.63 17.86 17.07
C THR A 237 14.14 17.19 18.34
N LYS A 238 12.82 17.05 18.49
CA LYS A 238 12.20 16.41 19.64
C LYS A 238 11.81 14.98 19.33
N GLN A 239 12.05 14.10 20.30
CA GLN A 239 11.31 12.85 20.35
C GLN A 239 9.86 13.16 20.78
N PRO A 240 8.86 12.51 20.17
CA PRO A 240 7.48 12.57 20.63
C PRO A 240 7.30 11.97 22.03
#